data_AF-A0AAP8QH43-F1
#
_entry.id   AF-A0AAP8QH43-F1
#
_cell.length_a   1.000
_cell.length_b   1.000
_cell.length_c   1.000
_cell.angle_alpha   90.00
_cell.angle_beta   90.00
_cell.angle_gamma   90.00
#
_symmetry.space_group_name_H-M   'P 1'
#
loop_
_entity.id
_entity.type
_entity.pdbx_description
1 polymer ?
#
loop_
_entity_poly.entity_id
_entity_poly.type
_entity_poly.pdbx_seq_one_letter_code
_entity_poly.pdbx_strand_id
1 'polypeptide(L)'
;MIATPNELKRKPDETIKAYKLRLGNTKHLYPINWNQIADLINKETGENFSESKYRKWFFPYMEGYNDALSAGVNNVEQLKEIESQRRELEKEKIRLQDQRREYKNLLRYDARSEHLRDEINKAAKEVSLRKPLNWTSPLPYLTQPKEAVLLISDWHYGIISDNYWNKFNPDIFYDRINTLVSKTIEYGKQQGIKTLHVMNLGDMVSGLIHVSVRVQSSEDVISQTKLVAETISEMLVKLSSEFEKVNFYSVRGNHDRVIPQKNDQISKESFSDIIPWYVQARTTHIGNLEIMENTYDDEMIVANVCNNHVLGSHGHKDKLNEVAHTLPVMLKIIPATIVMGHYHHNFEKEFNGIDVVVNSTLSGVDEHARDIRRTSKPAQKMLVYDQTGQICTYKILL
;
A
#
# COMPACT_ATOMS: atom_id res chain seq x y z
N MET A 1 13.67 74.78 30.76
CA MET A 1 12.42 75.17 30.09
C MET A 1 11.44 75.65 31.15
N ILE A 2 10.89 76.86 30.98
CA ILE A 2 9.88 77.42 31.88
C ILE A 2 8.56 76.72 31.55
N ALA A 3 7.93 76.05 32.52
CA ALA A 3 6.68 75.34 32.30
C ALA A 3 5.59 76.30 31.81
N THR A 4 4.90 75.99 30.72
CA THR A 4 3.73 76.76 30.30
C THR A 4 2.55 76.44 31.22
N PRO A 5 1.74 77.42 31.68
CA PRO A 5 0.65 77.19 32.64
C PRO A 5 -0.42 76.18 32.21
N ASN A 6 -0.48 75.81 30.92
CA ASN A 6 -1.44 74.84 30.39
C ASN A 6 -1.00 73.38 30.55
N GLU A 7 0.29 73.08 30.70
CA GLU A 7 0.77 71.70 30.87
C GLU A 7 0.52 71.16 32.27
N LEU A 8 0.40 72.04 33.27
CA LEU A 8 0.20 71.69 34.68
C LEU A 8 -1.28 71.61 35.08
N LYS A 9 -2.22 72.00 34.22
CA LYS A 9 -3.66 71.86 34.46
C LYS A 9 -4.13 70.44 34.19
N ARG A 10 -5.21 70.04 34.86
CA ARG A 10 -5.88 68.76 34.60
C ARG A 10 -6.46 68.76 33.19
N LYS A 11 -6.23 67.69 32.42
CA LYS A 11 -6.84 67.55 31.10
C LYS A 11 -8.31 67.13 31.23
N PRO A 12 -9.19 67.46 30.26
CA PRO A 12 -10.62 67.18 30.34
C PRO A 12 -10.96 65.70 30.61
N ASP A 13 -10.17 64.78 30.04
CA ASP A 13 -10.40 63.33 30.12
C ASP A 13 -9.56 62.63 31.22
N GLU A 14 -8.84 63.40 32.03
CA GLU A 14 -7.91 62.86 33.03
C GLU A 14 -8.63 62.67 34.37
N THR A 15 -8.52 61.49 34.99
CA THR A 15 -9.04 61.27 36.34
C THR A 15 -8.22 62.03 37.38
N ILE A 16 -8.81 62.38 38.52
CA ILE A 16 -8.09 63.08 39.62
C ILE A 16 -6.86 62.28 40.06
N LYS A 17 -6.94 60.95 40.07
CA LYS A 17 -5.82 60.06 40.40
C LYS A 17 -4.70 60.13 39.35
N ALA A 18 -5.05 60.08 38.07
CA ALA A 18 -4.08 60.20 36.97
C ALA A 18 -3.39 61.58 36.98
N TYR A 19 -4.15 62.65 37.28
CA TYR A 19 -3.63 63.99 37.42
C TYR A 19 -2.59 64.11 38.56
N LYS A 20 -2.90 63.57 39.74
CA LYS A 20 -1.97 63.53 40.90
C LYS A 20 -0.67 62.79 40.55
N LEU A 21 -0.74 61.68 39.82
CA LEU A 21 0.43 60.90 39.40
C LEU A 21 1.26 61.63 38.34
N ARG A 22 0.62 62.27 37.37
CA ARG A 22 1.31 63.04 36.34
C ARG A 22 2.10 64.19 36.94
N LEU A 23 1.49 64.98 37.83
CA LEU A 23 2.17 66.09 38.50
C LEU A 23 3.40 65.62 39.31
N GLY A 24 3.27 64.53 40.05
CA GLY A 24 4.39 63.94 40.80
C GLY A 24 5.55 63.47 39.90
N ASN A 25 5.24 62.82 38.77
CA ASN A 25 6.26 62.39 37.79
C ASN A 25 6.91 63.56 37.04
N THR A 26 6.17 64.64 36.78
CA THR A 26 6.69 65.82 36.06
C THR A 26 7.65 66.67 36.89
N LYS A 27 7.77 66.43 38.20
CA LYS A 27 8.70 67.15 39.09
C LYS A 27 10.17 67.06 38.65
N HIS A 28 10.58 65.98 37.97
CA HIS A 28 11.94 65.83 37.44
C HIS A 28 12.15 66.54 36.09
N LEU A 29 11.06 66.84 35.39
CA LEU A 29 11.07 67.42 34.04
C LEU A 29 10.87 68.95 34.06
N TYR A 30 10.24 69.48 35.11
CA TYR A 30 9.97 70.90 35.29
C TYR A 30 10.47 71.36 36.67
N PRO A 31 10.90 72.64 36.83
CA PRO A 31 11.39 73.17 38.11
C PRO A 31 10.23 73.49 39.07
N ILE A 32 9.37 72.52 39.35
CA ILE A 32 8.24 72.62 40.27
C ILE A 32 8.57 71.93 41.59
N ASN A 33 8.17 72.54 42.71
CA ASN A 33 8.34 71.94 44.03
C ASN A 33 7.03 71.30 44.53
N TRP A 34 7.13 70.45 45.54
CA TRP A 34 5.97 69.72 46.03
C TRP A 34 4.91 70.63 46.72
N ASN A 35 5.29 71.83 47.16
CA ASN A 35 4.33 72.82 47.66
C ASN A 35 3.45 73.34 46.52
N GLN A 36 4.05 73.69 45.38
CA GLN A 36 3.32 74.09 44.17
C GLN A 36 2.43 72.97 43.62
N ILE A 37 2.90 71.71 43.71
CA ILE A 37 2.09 70.54 43.33
C ILE A 37 0.88 70.38 44.25
N ALA A 38 1.05 70.60 45.56
CA ALA A 38 -0.06 70.57 46.51
C ALA A 38 -1.09 71.65 46.23
N ASP A 39 -0.65 72.88 45.95
CA ASP A 39 -1.54 74.00 45.61
C ASP A 39 -2.37 73.72 44.35
N LEU A 40 -1.75 73.15 43.31
CA LEU A 40 -2.43 72.76 42.07
C LEU A 40 -3.48 71.67 42.32
N ILE A 41 -3.14 70.64 43.10
CA ILE A 41 -4.05 69.54 43.43
C ILE A 41 -5.20 70.04 44.32
N ASN A 42 -4.91 70.85 45.34
CA ASN A 42 -5.89 71.44 46.24
C ASN A 42 -6.90 72.31 45.47
N LYS A 43 -6.41 73.11 44.52
CA LYS A 43 -7.25 73.97 43.68
C LYS A 43 -8.26 73.19 42.82
N GLU A 44 -7.86 72.03 42.32
CA GLU A 44 -8.72 71.17 41.47
C GLU A 44 -9.64 70.24 42.28
N THR A 45 -9.27 69.89 43.51
CA THR A 45 -10.03 68.93 44.33
C THR A 45 -10.87 69.59 45.42
N GLY A 46 -10.68 70.88 45.69
CA GLY A 46 -11.30 71.59 46.81
C GLY A 46 -10.74 71.19 48.18
N GLU A 47 -9.64 70.43 48.22
CA GLU A 47 -8.97 70.01 49.43
C GLU A 47 -7.98 71.08 49.94
N ASN A 48 -7.59 71.02 51.21
CA ASN A 48 -6.58 71.93 51.79
C ASN A 48 -5.52 71.14 52.57
N PHE A 49 -4.82 70.24 51.88
CA PHE A 49 -3.76 69.44 52.48
C PHE A 49 -2.37 69.99 52.13
N SER A 50 -1.43 69.84 53.06
CA SER A 50 -0.04 70.22 52.83
C SER A 50 0.67 69.25 51.88
N GLU A 51 1.76 69.74 51.30
CA GLU A 51 2.74 68.99 50.51
C GLU A 51 3.00 67.56 50.99
N SER A 52 3.16 67.42 52.31
CA SER A 52 3.48 66.17 52.98
C SER A 52 2.47 65.06 52.67
N LYS A 53 1.16 65.37 52.59
CA LYS A 53 0.12 64.37 52.29
C LYS A 53 0.29 63.80 50.89
N TYR A 54 0.47 64.67 49.89
CA TYR A 54 0.59 64.25 48.49
C TYR A 54 1.92 63.55 48.21
N ARG A 55 3.02 64.03 48.80
CA ARG A 55 4.32 63.37 48.69
C ARG A 55 4.33 61.98 49.34
N LYS A 56 3.80 61.86 50.56
CA LYS A 56 3.71 60.58 51.28
C LYS A 56 2.72 59.60 50.66
N TRP A 57 1.77 60.09 49.86
CA TRP A 57 0.92 59.23 49.04
C TRP A 57 1.63 58.76 47.77
N PHE A 58 2.36 59.67 47.11
CA PHE A 58 2.98 59.41 45.81
C PHE A 58 4.12 58.38 45.88
N PHE A 59 5.07 58.52 46.82
CA PHE A 59 6.23 57.63 46.87
C PHE A 59 5.87 56.16 47.11
N PRO A 60 5.07 55.80 48.14
CA PRO A 60 4.65 54.42 48.36
C PRO A 60 3.77 53.87 47.24
N TYR A 61 2.96 54.72 46.60
CA TYR A 61 2.15 54.32 45.44
C TYR A 61 3.03 53.95 44.25
N MET A 62 4.06 54.75 43.97
CA MET A 62 5.01 54.47 42.88
C MET A 62 5.86 53.23 43.17
N GLU A 63 6.26 53.02 44.43
CA GLU A 63 6.94 51.80 44.87
C GLU A 63 6.06 50.57 44.66
N GLY A 64 4.82 50.57 45.17
CA GLY A 64 3.87 49.47 44.95
C GLY A 64 3.46 49.26 43.49
N TYR A 65 3.44 50.32 42.68
CA TYR A 65 3.20 50.23 41.23
C TYR A 65 4.37 49.57 40.50
N ASN A 66 5.60 49.91 40.88
CA ASN A 66 6.81 49.30 40.34
C ASN A 66 6.96 47.83 40.79
N ASP A 67 6.57 47.51 42.03
CA ASP A 67 6.54 46.13 42.54
C ASP A 67 5.46 45.29 41.84
N ALA A 68 4.30 45.88 41.53
CA ALA A 68 3.27 45.20 40.74
C ALA A 68 3.72 44.96 39.29
N LEU A 69 4.47 45.90 38.70
CA LEU A 69 5.06 45.74 37.36
C LEU A 69 6.14 44.66 37.34
N SER A 70 7.00 44.59 38.36
CA SER A 70 8.05 43.57 38.47
C SER A 70 7.47 42.18 38.75
N ALA A 71 6.41 42.07 39.57
CA ALA A 71 5.65 40.82 39.73
C ALA A 71 4.90 40.41 38.44
N GLY A 72 4.48 41.37 37.61
CA GLY A 72 3.88 41.15 36.30
C GLY A 72 4.85 40.59 35.23
N VAL A 73 6.17 40.62 35.47
CA VAL A 73 7.17 40.01 34.56
C VAL A 73 7.03 38.48 34.53
N ASN A 74 6.48 37.85 35.58
CA ASN A 74 6.11 36.42 35.58
C ASN A 74 5.01 36.08 34.55
N ASN A 75 4.19 37.06 34.11
CA ASN A 75 3.22 36.82 33.05
C ASN A 75 3.88 36.61 31.68
N VAL A 76 5.07 37.16 31.41
CA VAL A 76 5.70 37.03 30.09
C VAL A 76 6.18 35.60 29.84
N GLU A 77 6.71 34.94 30.87
CA GLU A 77 7.14 33.54 30.78
C GLU A 77 5.92 32.60 30.70
N GLN A 78 4.89 32.85 31.51
CA GLN A 78 3.61 32.13 31.43
C GLN A 78 2.88 32.34 30.09
N LEU A 79 2.91 33.55 29.53
CA LEU A 79 2.35 33.85 28.20
C LEU A 79 3.10 33.10 27.10
N LYS A 80 4.43 33.06 27.17
CA LYS A 80 5.25 32.27 26.23
C LYS A 80 4.97 30.77 26.35
N GLU A 81 4.78 30.27 27.56
CA GLU A 81 4.42 28.86 27.78
C GLU A 81 3.02 28.54 27.24
N ILE A 82 2.03 29.41 27.48
CA ILE A 82 0.68 29.28 26.93
C ILE A 82 0.68 29.36 25.39
N GLU A 83 1.45 30.28 24.80
CA GLU A 83 1.62 30.37 23.34
C GLU A 83 2.29 29.12 22.77
N SER A 84 3.30 28.58 23.47
CA SER A 84 3.96 27.32 23.10
C SER A 84 2.98 26.14 23.15
N GLN A 85 2.23 25.99 24.24
CA GLN A 85 1.21 24.96 24.40
C GLN A 85 0.09 25.09 23.34
N ARG A 86 -0.35 26.31 23.03
CA ARG A 86 -1.32 26.57 21.96
C ARG A 86 -0.78 26.15 20.60
N ARG A 87 0.49 26.46 20.31
CA ARG A 87 1.14 26.08 19.06
C ARG A 87 1.29 24.55 18.94
N GLU A 88 1.64 23.86 20.03
CA GLU A 88 1.69 22.39 20.04
C GLU A 88 0.29 21.79 19.85
N LEU A 89 -0.73 22.34 20.49
CA LEU A 89 -2.12 21.91 20.33
C LEU A 89 -2.65 22.16 18.91
N GLU A 90 -2.26 23.27 18.26
CA GLU A 90 -2.56 23.52 16.85
C GLU A 90 -1.86 22.52 15.92
N LYS A 91 -0.58 22.20 16.17
CA LYS A 91 0.14 21.14 15.42
C LYS A 91 -0.53 19.78 15.60
N GLU A 92 -0.96 19.44 16.80
CA GLU A 92 -1.60 18.16 17.11
C GLU A 92 -2.99 18.04 16.48
N LYS A 93 -3.76 19.15 16.43
CA LYS A 93 -5.00 19.23 15.65
C LYS A 93 -4.77 18.98 14.16
N ILE A 94 -3.73 19.58 13.57
CA ILE A 94 -3.38 19.35 12.15
C ILE A 94 -3.02 17.87 11.94
N ARG A 95 -2.17 17.29 12.80
CA ARG A 95 -1.83 15.85 12.74
C ARG A 95 -3.06 14.95 12.82
N LEU A 96 -4.01 15.26 13.70
CA LEU A 96 -5.25 14.49 13.84
C LEU A 96 -6.17 14.66 12.62
N GLN A 97 -6.24 15.85 12.03
CA GLN A 97 -6.98 16.08 10.79
C GLN A 97 -6.39 15.31 9.62
N ASP A 98 -5.07 15.28 9.49
CA ASP A 98 -4.36 14.48 8.49
C ASP A 98 -4.62 12.98 8.69
N GLN A 99 -4.48 12.47 9.92
CA GLN A 99 -4.80 11.07 10.25
C GLN A 99 -6.25 10.71 9.92
N ARG A 100 -7.22 11.58 10.26
CA ARG A 100 -8.64 11.36 9.94
C ARG A 100 -8.90 11.40 8.43
N ARG A 101 -8.19 12.25 7.68
CA ARG A 101 -8.28 12.29 6.22
C ARG A 101 -7.77 11.00 5.60
N GLU A 102 -6.60 10.53 6.03
CA GLU A 102 -6.03 9.24 5.59
C GLU A 102 -6.95 8.07 5.94
N TYR A 103 -7.47 8.04 7.17
CA TYR A 103 -8.42 7.00 7.59
C TYR A 103 -9.70 7.00 6.74
N LYS A 104 -10.27 8.17 6.45
CA LYS A 104 -11.45 8.28 5.55
C LYS A 104 -11.11 7.93 4.10
N ASN A 105 -9.86 8.10 3.65
CA ASN A 105 -9.42 7.63 2.34
C ASN A 105 -9.39 6.11 2.29
N LEU A 106 -8.82 5.47 3.31
CA LEU A 106 -8.81 4.01 3.46
C LEU A 106 -10.23 3.44 3.48
N LEU A 107 -11.12 3.98 4.32
CA LEU A 107 -12.51 3.50 4.39
C LEU A 107 -13.25 3.61 3.05
N ARG A 108 -13.01 4.68 2.27
CA ARG A 108 -13.59 4.84 0.93
C ARG A 108 -13.03 3.83 -0.06
N TYR A 109 -11.76 3.48 0.06
CA TYR A 109 -11.14 2.44 -0.75
C TYR A 109 -11.74 1.08 -0.43
N ASP A 110 -11.82 0.72 0.86
CA ASP A 110 -12.39 -0.55 1.32
C ASP A 110 -13.84 -0.72 0.84
N ALA A 111 -14.69 0.30 1.04
CA ALA A 111 -16.08 0.25 0.57
C ALA A 111 -16.23 0.09 -0.95
N ARG A 112 -15.29 0.65 -1.74
CA ARG A 112 -15.29 0.49 -3.21
C ARG A 112 -14.85 -0.92 -3.61
N SER A 113 -13.84 -1.46 -2.94
CA SER A 113 -13.34 -2.82 -3.15
C SER A 113 -14.40 -3.86 -2.80
N GLU A 114 -15.12 -3.68 -1.68
CA GLU A 114 -16.26 -4.51 -1.30
C GLU A 114 -17.37 -4.48 -2.35
N HIS A 115 -17.77 -3.27 -2.79
CA HIS A 115 -18.78 -3.13 -3.83
C HIS A 115 -18.34 -3.80 -5.15
N LEU A 116 -17.08 -3.64 -5.55
CA LEU A 116 -16.55 -4.30 -6.75
C LEU A 116 -16.59 -5.83 -6.61
N ARG A 117 -16.21 -6.37 -5.44
CA ARG A 117 -16.28 -7.81 -5.16
C ARG A 117 -17.71 -8.33 -5.25
N ASP A 118 -18.68 -7.57 -4.72
CA ASP A 118 -20.10 -7.93 -4.81
C ASP A 118 -20.62 -7.94 -6.25
N GLU A 119 -20.23 -6.97 -7.07
CA GLU A 119 -20.59 -6.95 -8.50
C GLU A 119 -19.94 -8.11 -9.26
N ILE A 120 -18.68 -8.44 -8.97
CA ILE A 120 -18.01 -9.62 -9.53
C ILE A 120 -18.74 -10.90 -9.13
N ASN A 121 -19.13 -11.03 -7.86
CA ASN A 121 -19.89 -12.19 -7.37
C ASN A 121 -21.23 -12.34 -8.10
N LYS A 122 -21.94 -11.24 -8.36
CA LYS A 122 -23.19 -11.26 -9.14
C LYS A 122 -22.93 -11.72 -10.58
N ALA A 123 -21.94 -11.12 -11.25
CA ALA A 123 -21.58 -11.47 -12.62
C ALA A 123 -21.15 -12.95 -12.75
N ALA A 124 -20.31 -13.45 -11.83
CA ALA A 124 -19.88 -14.84 -11.82
C ALA A 124 -21.05 -15.81 -11.60
N LYS A 125 -22.03 -15.46 -10.76
CA LYS A 125 -23.26 -16.26 -10.59
C LYS A 125 -24.10 -16.30 -11.86
N GLU A 126 -24.27 -15.17 -12.54
CA GLU A 126 -25.00 -15.12 -13.81
C GLU A 126 -24.32 -15.97 -14.89
N VAL A 127 -23.01 -15.92 -15.00
CA VAL A 127 -22.24 -16.78 -15.93
C VAL A 127 -22.40 -18.24 -15.55
N SER A 128 -22.33 -18.57 -14.26
CA SER A 128 -22.48 -19.95 -13.76
C SER A 128 -23.84 -20.56 -14.12
N LEU A 129 -24.91 -19.76 -14.14
CA LEU A 129 -26.24 -20.20 -14.57
C LEU A 129 -26.32 -20.48 -16.08
N ARG A 130 -25.59 -19.71 -16.90
CA ARG A 130 -25.60 -19.84 -18.37
C ARG A 130 -24.62 -20.90 -18.88
N LYS A 131 -23.48 -21.03 -18.22
CA LYS A 131 -22.36 -21.94 -18.55
C LYS A 131 -21.90 -22.65 -17.28
N PRO A 132 -22.62 -23.70 -16.83
CA PRO A 132 -22.24 -24.43 -15.62
C PRO A 132 -20.88 -25.10 -15.80
N LEU A 133 -20.04 -25.04 -14.76
CA LEU A 133 -18.80 -25.80 -14.69
C LEU A 133 -19.10 -27.12 -13.99
N ASN A 134 -19.09 -28.19 -14.76
CA ASN A 134 -19.34 -29.54 -14.25
C ASN A 134 -18.13 -30.03 -13.47
N TRP A 135 -18.37 -30.51 -12.27
CA TRP A 135 -17.36 -31.07 -11.38
C TRP A 135 -17.78 -32.44 -10.90
N THR A 136 -16.82 -33.35 -10.86
CA THR A 136 -16.97 -34.69 -10.33
C THR A 136 -15.90 -34.92 -9.29
N SER A 137 -16.28 -35.40 -8.11
CA SER A 137 -15.29 -35.76 -7.09
C SER A 137 -14.35 -36.86 -7.61
N PRO A 138 -13.03 -36.68 -7.51
CA PRO A 138 -12.06 -37.69 -7.93
C PRO A 138 -12.08 -38.90 -7.00
N LEU A 139 -11.53 -40.02 -7.50
CA LEU A 139 -11.28 -41.21 -6.69
C LEU A 139 -10.01 -41.03 -5.85
N PRO A 140 -9.98 -41.51 -4.60
CA PRO A 140 -8.81 -41.38 -3.74
C PRO A 140 -7.65 -42.28 -4.17
N TYR A 141 -6.43 -41.74 -4.12
CA TYR A 141 -5.19 -42.50 -4.31
C TYR A 141 -4.80 -43.23 -3.02
N LEU A 142 -4.40 -44.50 -3.14
CA LEU A 142 -4.01 -45.37 -2.01
C LEU A 142 -2.50 -45.33 -1.69
N THR A 143 -1.72 -44.47 -2.35
CA THR A 143 -0.26 -44.43 -2.26
C THR A 143 0.27 -43.42 -1.24
N GLN A 144 1.57 -43.46 -0.96
CA GLN A 144 2.30 -42.45 -0.18
C GLN A 144 1.98 -41.03 -0.68
N PRO A 145 1.85 -40.03 0.21
CA PRO A 145 1.36 -38.70 -0.14
C PRO A 145 2.41 -37.92 -0.95
N LYS A 146 2.28 -37.95 -2.28
CA LYS A 146 2.97 -37.01 -3.15
C LYS A 146 2.08 -35.83 -3.48
N GLU A 147 2.68 -34.66 -3.53
CA GLU A 147 2.03 -33.42 -3.92
C GLU A 147 2.77 -32.80 -5.10
N ALA A 148 2.09 -31.94 -5.85
CA ALA A 148 2.71 -31.26 -6.97
C ALA A 148 2.40 -29.78 -6.97
N VAL A 149 3.31 -28.99 -7.54
CA VAL A 149 3.14 -27.57 -7.80
C VAL A 149 3.10 -27.35 -9.31
N LEU A 150 1.95 -26.94 -9.85
CA LEU A 150 1.83 -26.45 -11.22
C LEU A 150 2.08 -24.94 -11.22
N LEU A 151 3.08 -24.49 -11.97
CA LEU A 151 3.37 -23.08 -12.17
C LEU A 151 2.65 -22.58 -13.41
N ILE A 152 1.90 -21.49 -13.26
CA ILE A 152 1.34 -20.72 -14.36
C ILE A 152 1.85 -19.28 -14.28
N SER A 153 2.46 -18.76 -15.34
CA SER A 153 2.96 -17.38 -15.37
C SER A 153 3.14 -16.88 -16.79
N ASP A 154 3.20 -15.56 -16.94
CA ASP A 154 3.60 -14.89 -18.18
C ASP A 154 2.80 -15.39 -19.39
N TRP A 155 1.47 -15.44 -19.22
CA TRP A 155 0.53 -15.83 -20.27
C TRP A 155 0.39 -14.74 -21.32
N HIS A 156 0.49 -13.47 -20.88
CA HIS A 156 0.39 -12.29 -21.73
C HIS A 156 -0.77 -12.39 -22.72
N TYR A 157 -1.94 -12.83 -22.24
CA TYR A 157 -3.12 -12.95 -23.08
C TYR A 157 -3.43 -11.59 -23.69
N GLY A 158 -3.75 -11.57 -24.99
CA GLY A 158 -3.94 -10.35 -25.77
C GLY A 158 -2.74 -9.92 -26.62
N ILE A 159 -1.56 -10.56 -26.49
CA ILE A 159 -0.47 -10.42 -27.48
C ILE A 159 -0.77 -11.27 -28.71
N ILE A 160 -0.49 -10.73 -29.90
CA ILE A 160 -0.41 -11.47 -31.14
C ILE A 160 1.04 -11.42 -31.62
N SER A 161 1.65 -12.59 -31.81
CA SER A 161 2.99 -12.71 -32.38
C SER A 161 2.97 -13.68 -33.55
N ASP A 162 3.52 -13.29 -34.69
CA ASP A 162 3.76 -14.18 -35.83
C ASP A 162 5.16 -13.91 -36.37
N ASN A 163 6.14 -14.65 -35.85
CA ASN A 163 7.54 -14.52 -36.23
C ASN A 163 8.19 -15.90 -36.39
N TYR A 164 9.44 -15.92 -36.86
CA TYR A 164 10.16 -17.17 -37.14
C TYR A 164 10.29 -18.09 -35.90
N TRP A 165 10.33 -17.52 -34.70
CA TRP A 165 10.55 -18.26 -33.46
C TRP A 165 9.26 -18.66 -32.75
N ASN A 166 8.13 -18.00 -33.02
CA ASN A 166 6.89 -18.21 -32.30
C ASN A 166 5.65 -17.74 -33.09
N LYS A 167 4.55 -18.47 -32.90
CA LYS A 167 3.20 -18.02 -33.22
C LYS A 167 2.36 -18.03 -31.96
N PHE A 168 1.63 -16.94 -31.73
CA PHE A 168 0.75 -16.80 -30.58
C PHE A 168 -0.42 -15.89 -30.94
N ASN A 169 -1.62 -16.36 -30.63
CA ASN A 169 -2.91 -15.69 -30.80
C ASN A 169 -3.91 -16.36 -29.82
N PRO A 170 -5.16 -15.88 -29.71
CA PRO A 170 -6.13 -16.48 -28.80
C PRO A 170 -6.38 -17.98 -29.00
N ASP A 171 -6.43 -18.47 -30.25
CA ASP A 171 -6.65 -19.89 -30.53
C ASP A 171 -5.48 -20.76 -30.01
N ILE A 172 -4.25 -20.34 -30.32
CA ILE A 172 -3.03 -21.00 -29.84
C ILE A 172 -2.96 -20.94 -28.30
N PHE A 173 -3.39 -19.83 -27.70
CA PHE A 173 -3.46 -19.73 -26.24
C PHE A 173 -4.35 -20.84 -25.64
N TYR A 174 -5.57 -21.03 -26.16
CA TYR A 174 -6.45 -22.09 -25.66
C TYR A 174 -5.90 -23.49 -25.92
N ASP A 175 -5.26 -23.73 -27.07
CA ASP A 175 -4.59 -25.01 -27.37
C ASP A 175 -3.43 -25.30 -26.40
N ARG A 176 -2.64 -24.28 -26.07
CA ARG A 176 -1.56 -24.37 -25.09
C ARG A 176 -2.08 -24.63 -23.69
N ILE A 177 -3.14 -23.96 -23.26
CA ILE A 177 -3.79 -24.22 -21.96
C ILE A 177 -4.34 -25.65 -21.91
N ASN A 178 -5.01 -26.11 -22.95
CA ASN A 178 -5.51 -27.48 -23.01
C ASN A 178 -4.38 -28.52 -22.95
N THR A 179 -3.26 -28.26 -23.64
CA THR A 179 -2.05 -29.09 -23.57
C THR A 179 -1.48 -29.11 -22.17
N LEU A 180 -1.36 -27.94 -21.53
CA LEU A 180 -0.87 -27.79 -20.16
C LEU A 180 -1.70 -28.63 -19.19
N VAL A 181 -3.03 -28.44 -19.20
CA VAL A 181 -3.96 -29.17 -18.32
C VAL A 181 -3.89 -30.67 -18.55
N SER A 182 -3.92 -31.10 -19.82
CA SER A 182 -3.88 -32.53 -20.17
C SER A 182 -2.58 -33.17 -19.69
N LYS A 183 -1.44 -32.49 -19.87
CA LYS A 183 -0.13 -32.98 -19.42
C LYS A 183 0.00 -32.98 -17.91
N THR A 184 -0.50 -31.96 -17.22
CA THR A 184 -0.56 -31.95 -15.74
C THR A 184 -1.36 -33.14 -15.20
N ILE A 185 -2.52 -33.43 -15.78
CA ILE A 185 -3.34 -34.58 -15.38
C ILE A 185 -2.58 -35.89 -15.66
N GLU A 186 -1.99 -36.02 -16.86
CA GLU A 186 -1.20 -37.20 -17.24
C GLU A 186 -0.05 -37.46 -16.23
N TYR A 187 0.78 -36.46 -15.97
CA TYR A 187 1.92 -36.59 -15.04
C TYR A 187 1.46 -36.74 -13.59
N GLY A 188 0.38 -36.07 -13.21
CA GLY A 188 -0.25 -36.21 -11.90
C GLY A 188 -0.70 -37.64 -11.62
N LYS A 189 -1.38 -38.26 -12.60
CA LYS A 189 -1.82 -39.66 -12.52
C LYS A 189 -0.64 -40.63 -12.49
N GLN A 190 0.37 -40.41 -13.33
CA GLN A 190 1.58 -41.24 -13.36
C GLN A 190 2.34 -41.22 -12.03
N GLN A 191 2.37 -40.08 -11.35
CA GLN A 191 3.08 -39.92 -10.08
C GLN A 191 2.22 -40.26 -8.86
N GLY A 192 0.91 -40.46 -9.01
CA GLY A 192 -0.01 -40.67 -7.89
C GLY A 192 -0.16 -39.44 -7.00
N ILE A 193 -0.26 -38.25 -7.62
CA ILE A 193 -0.37 -36.97 -6.90
C ILE A 193 -1.76 -36.85 -6.28
N LYS A 194 -1.79 -36.57 -4.98
CA LYS A 194 -3.02 -36.35 -4.23
C LYS A 194 -3.44 -34.88 -4.20
N THR A 195 -2.50 -34.01 -3.83
CA THR A 195 -2.72 -32.56 -3.71
C THR A 195 -1.99 -31.84 -4.84
N LEU A 196 -2.70 -31.00 -5.60
CA LEU A 196 -2.13 -30.11 -6.59
C LEU A 196 -2.18 -28.66 -6.11
N HIS A 197 -1.03 -28.00 -6.04
CA HIS A 197 -0.90 -26.58 -5.79
C HIS A 197 -0.69 -25.86 -7.12
N VAL A 198 -1.66 -25.07 -7.56
CA VAL A 198 -1.56 -24.25 -8.77
C VAL A 198 -1.12 -22.86 -8.35
N MET A 199 0.10 -22.45 -8.72
CA MET A 199 0.66 -21.15 -8.39
C MET A 199 0.67 -20.25 -9.62
N ASN A 200 -0.20 -19.23 -9.60
CA ASN A 200 -0.15 -18.12 -10.55
C ASN A 200 0.94 -17.13 -10.14
N LEU A 201 2.05 -17.10 -10.89
CA LEU A 201 3.18 -16.21 -10.63
C LEU A 201 3.04 -14.84 -11.34
N GLY A 202 1.86 -14.48 -11.86
CA GLY A 202 1.57 -13.15 -12.41
C GLY A 202 1.80 -13.00 -13.92
N ASP A 203 1.50 -11.80 -14.44
CA ASP A 203 1.56 -11.44 -15.87
C ASP A 203 0.62 -12.30 -16.74
N MET A 204 -0.64 -12.33 -16.31
CA MET A 204 -1.70 -13.09 -16.95
C MET A 204 -2.25 -12.36 -18.19
N VAL A 205 -2.32 -11.04 -18.11
CA VAL A 205 -2.73 -10.17 -19.23
C VAL A 205 -1.54 -9.39 -19.75
N SER A 206 -1.59 -9.02 -21.03
CA SER A 206 -0.51 -8.25 -21.65
C SER A 206 -0.39 -6.82 -21.10
N GLY A 207 -1.52 -6.26 -20.64
CA GLY A 207 -1.59 -4.98 -19.97
C GLY A 207 -1.28 -3.77 -20.88
N LEU A 208 -0.94 -2.63 -20.26
CA LEU A 208 -0.75 -1.33 -20.93
C LEU A 208 0.72 -0.86 -20.99
N ILE A 209 1.67 -1.72 -20.63
CA ILE A 209 3.02 -1.31 -20.18
C ILE A 209 3.94 -0.86 -21.31
N HIS A 210 3.86 -1.52 -22.46
CA HIS A 210 4.65 -1.14 -23.63
C HIS A 210 3.73 -0.61 -24.73
N VAL A 211 4.06 0.56 -25.27
CA VAL A 211 3.31 1.17 -26.39
C VAL A 211 3.30 0.24 -27.61
N SER A 212 4.38 -0.50 -27.86
CA SER A 212 4.44 -1.52 -28.92
C SER A 212 3.44 -2.65 -28.70
N VAL A 213 3.33 -3.14 -27.47
CA VAL A 213 2.38 -4.19 -27.08
C VAL A 213 0.94 -3.69 -27.21
N ARG A 214 0.67 -2.40 -26.93
CA ARG A 214 -0.67 -1.80 -27.14
C ARG A 214 -1.07 -1.75 -28.62
N VAL A 215 -0.12 -1.55 -29.54
CA VAL A 215 -0.39 -1.57 -30.98
C VAL A 215 -0.71 -2.99 -31.47
N GLN A 216 -0.15 -4.01 -30.81
CA GLN A 216 -0.36 -5.42 -31.13
C GLN A 216 -1.58 -6.03 -30.43
N SER A 217 -2.02 -5.43 -29.32
CA SER A 217 -3.16 -5.90 -28.57
C SER A 217 -4.47 -5.49 -29.23
N SER A 218 -5.25 -6.49 -29.63
CA SER A 218 -6.54 -6.29 -30.32
C SER A 218 -7.73 -6.14 -29.37
N GLU A 219 -7.58 -6.58 -28.11
CA GLU A 219 -8.62 -6.58 -27.09
C GLU A 219 -8.31 -5.58 -25.96
N ASP A 220 -9.33 -5.00 -25.33
CA ASP A 220 -9.13 -4.17 -24.15
C ASP A 220 -8.73 -5.02 -22.92
N VAL A 221 -7.93 -4.44 -22.03
CA VAL A 221 -7.38 -5.16 -20.86
C VAL A 221 -8.46 -5.74 -19.94
N ILE A 222 -9.63 -5.09 -19.85
CA ILE A 222 -10.74 -5.60 -19.03
C ILE A 222 -11.29 -6.89 -19.64
N SER A 223 -11.48 -6.93 -20.96
CA SER A 223 -11.88 -8.14 -21.68
C SER A 223 -10.84 -9.26 -21.53
N GLN A 224 -9.55 -8.93 -21.64
CA GLN A 224 -8.46 -9.90 -21.38
C GLN A 224 -8.55 -10.48 -19.96
N THR A 225 -8.70 -9.63 -18.94
CA THR A 225 -8.82 -10.09 -17.54
C THR A 225 -10.01 -11.01 -17.34
N LYS A 226 -11.17 -10.70 -17.93
CA LYS A 226 -12.37 -11.57 -17.87
C LYS A 226 -12.11 -12.93 -18.50
N LEU A 227 -11.52 -12.96 -19.69
CA LEU A 227 -11.25 -14.20 -20.43
C LEU A 227 -10.21 -15.07 -19.71
N VAL A 228 -9.16 -14.46 -19.18
CA VAL A 228 -8.15 -15.20 -18.41
C VAL A 228 -8.74 -15.73 -17.10
N ALA A 229 -9.54 -14.94 -16.38
CA ALA A 229 -10.18 -15.40 -15.15
C ALA A 229 -11.16 -16.55 -15.38
N GLU A 230 -11.95 -16.52 -16.47
CA GLU A 230 -12.80 -17.66 -16.86
C GLU A 230 -11.95 -18.88 -17.27
N THR A 231 -10.87 -18.68 -18.04
CA THR A 231 -9.96 -19.76 -18.46
C THR A 231 -9.30 -20.45 -17.26
N ILE A 232 -8.83 -19.68 -16.27
CA ILE A 232 -8.28 -20.22 -15.03
C ILE A 232 -9.36 -20.98 -14.26
N SER A 233 -10.58 -20.45 -14.18
CA SER A 233 -11.70 -21.13 -13.51
C SER A 233 -12.00 -22.48 -14.16
N GLU A 234 -12.09 -22.54 -15.49
CA GLU A 234 -12.28 -23.79 -16.23
C GLU A 234 -11.15 -24.79 -16.01
N MET A 235 -9.90 -24.32 -16.08
CA MET A 235 -8.72 -25.12 -15.81
C MET A 235 -8.77 -25.72 -14.40
N LEU A 236 -9.04 -24.90 -13.39
CA LEU A 236 -9.08 -25.35 -11.99
C LEU A 236 -10.20 -26.35 -11.76
N VAL A 237 -11.37 -26.21 -12.40
CA VAL A 237 -12.44 -27.21 -12.30
C VAL A 237 -12.06 -28.53 -12.95
N LYS A 238 -11.42 -28.50 -14.13
CA LYS A 238 -10.90 -29.71 -14.78
C LYS A 238 -9.89 -30.42 -13.89
N LEU A 239 -8.94 -29.68 -13.30
CA LEU A 239 -7.94 -30.23 -12.38
C LEU A 239 -8.59 -30.76 -11.09
N SER A 240 -9.56 -30.03 -10.52
CA SER A 240 -10.27 -30.44 -9.30
C SER A 240 -11.13 -31.68 -9.49
N SER A 241 -11.42 -32.06 -10.74
CA SER A 241 -12.11 -33.31 -11.05
C SER A 241 -11.16 -34.51 -11.10
N GLU A 242 -9.84 -34.28 -11.06
CA GLU A 242 -8.79 -35.28 -11.24
C GLU A 242 -7.89 -35.44 -10.00
N PHE A 243 -7.76 -34.40 -9.16
CA PHE A 243 -6.94 -34.39 -7.95
C PHE A 243 -7.79 -34.26 -6.69
N GLU A 244 -7.51 -35.06 -5.65
CA GLU A 244 -8.27 -35.08 -4.39
C GLU A 244 -8.37 -33.71 -3.72
N LYS A 245 -7.30 -32.91 -3.80
CA LYS A 245 -7.28 -31.53 -3.31
C LYS A 245 -6.54 -30.63 -4.29
N VAL A 246 -7.10 -29.45 -4.56
CA VAL A 246 -6.47 -28.41 -5.38
C VAL A 246 -6.39 -27.12 -4.58
N ASN A 247 -5.20 -26.52 -4.52
CA ASN A 247 -4.97 -25.21 -3.89
C ASN A 247 -4.54 -24.23 -4.96
N PHE A 248 -5.22 -23.09 -5.10
CA PHE A 248 -4.85 -22.04 -6.04
C PHE A 248 -4.25 -20.84 -5.31
N TYR A 249 -3.09 -20.41 -5.76
CA TYR A 249 -2.36 -19.24 -5.25
C TYR A 249 -2.17 -18.24 -6.38
N SER A 250 -2.10 -16.95 -6.06
CA SER A 250 -1.87 -15.90 -7.06
C SER A 250 -1.07 -14.75 -6.49
N VAL A 251 -0.07 -14.28 -7.25
CA VAL A 251 0.65 -13.03 -6.96
C VAL A 251 0.43 -11.99 -8.05
N ARG A 252 0.65 -10.72 -7.71
CA ARG A 252 0.64 -9.63 -8.69
C ARG A 252 1.87 -9.70 -9.61
N GLY A 253 1.63 -9.56 -10.91
CA GLY A 253 2.67 -9.34 -11.92
C GLY A 253 3.00 -7.87 -12.11
N ASN A 254 4.00 -7.56 -12.95
CA ASN A 254 4.24 -6.18 -13.33
C ASN A 254 3.37 -5.72 -14.49
N HIS A 255 2.94 -6.58 -15.42
CA HIS A 255 2.12 -6.24 -16.60
C HIS A 255 0.67 -5.88 -16.27
N ASP A 256 0.15 -6.40 -15.17
CA ASP A 256 -1.24 -6.24 -14.78
C ASP A 256 -1.55 -4.88 -14.11
N ARG A 257 -0.56 -3.96 -14.07
CA ARG A 257 -0.70 -2.65 -13.41
C ARG A 257 -1.66 -1.73 -14.16
N VAL A 258 -2.53 -1.05 -13.41
CA VAL A 258 -3.45 -0.03 -13.95
C VAL A 258 -2.67 1.21 -14.43
N ILE A 259 -1.56 1.55 -13.76
CA ILE A 259 -0.69 2.67 -14.14
C ILE A 259 0.67 2.13 -14.66
N PRO A 260 1.04 2.39 -15.94
CA PRO A 260 2.27 1.86 -16.55
C PRO A 260 3.59 2.37 -15.95
N GLN A 261 3.62 3.59 -15.41
CA GLN A 261 4.86 4.26 -14.99
C GLN A 261 5.36 3.79 -13.60
N LYS A 262 6.61 3.33 -13.56
CA LYS A 262 7.28 2.80 -12.36
C LYS A 262 7.48 3.85 -11.24
N ASN A 263 7.60 5.13 -11.60
CA ASN A 263 7.98 6.21 -10.68
C ASN A 263 6.80 6.93 -10.02
N ASP A 264 5.57 6.74 -10.52
CA ASP A 264 4.35 7.37 -9.98
C ASP A 264 3.56 6.41 -9.06
N GLN A 265 4.23 5.37 -8.53
CA GLN A 265 3.58 4.27 -7.83
C GLN A 265 3.08 4.63 -6.42
N ILE A 266 1.83 5.06 -6.38
CA ILE A 266 0.89 4.80 -5.28
C ILE A 266 -0.22 3.84 -5.78
N SER A 267 0.04 3.04 -6.83
CA SER A 267 -1.00 2.17 -7.39
C SER A 267 -1.09 0.86 -6.60
N LYS A 268 -1.94 0.85 -5.56
CA LYS A 268 -2.42 -0.38 -4.89
C LYS A 268 -3.39 -1.20 -5.75
N GLU A 269 -3.70 -0.74 -6.96
CA GLU A 269 -4.70 -1.34 -7.84
C GLU A 269 -4.01 -2.10 -8.98
N SER A 270 -4.32 -3.40 -9.11
CA SER A 270 -3.87 -4.27 -10.20
C SER A 270 -5.05 -5.03 -10.81
N PHE A 271 -5.04 -5.22 -12.13
CA PHE A 271 -5.98 -6.13 -12.78
C PHE A 271 -5.76 -7.58 -12.33
N SER A 272 -4.58 -7.94 -11.81
CA SER A 272 -4.32 -9.26 -11.21
C SER A 272 -5.27 -9.55 -10.05
N ASP A 273 -5.75 -8.53 -9.32
CA ASP A 273 -6.54 -8.72 -8.10
C ASP A 273 -7.95 -9.23 -8.41
N ILE A 274 -8.46 -8.88 -9.60
CA ILE A 274 -9.78 -9.29 -10.07
C ILE A 274 -9.81 -10.80 -10.38
N ILE A 275 -8.68 -11.36 -10.83
CA ILE A 275 -8.59 -12.76 -11.24
C ILE A 275 -8.92 -13.73 -10.08
N PRO A 276 -8.23 -13.71 -8.91
CA PRO A 276 -8.55 -14.61 -7.81
C PRO A 276 -9.95 -14.35 -7.23
N TRP A 277 -10.44 -13.11 -7.20
CA TRP A 277 -11.81 -12.81 -6.77
C TRP A 277 -12.86 -13.44 -7.68
N TYR A 278 -12.69 -13.30 -9.00
CA TYR A 278 -13.59 -13.92 -9.97
C TYR A 278 -13.53 -15.43 -9.90
N VAL A 279 -12.32 -16.02 -9.85
CA VAL A 279 -12.13 -17.47 -9.72
C VAL A 279 -12.84 -17.99 -8.48
N GLN A 280 -12.61 -17.36 -7.32
CA GLN A 280 -13.27 -17.74 -6.06
C GLN A 280 -14.79 -17.71 -6.20
N ALA A 281 -15.35 -16.65 -6.78
CA ALA A 281 -16.80 -16.54 -7.00
C ALA A 281 -17.34 -17.63 -7.94
N ARG A 282 -16.59 -17.90 -9.02
CA ARG A 282 -16.95 -18.81 -10.11
C ARG A 282 -16.88 -20.29 -9.73
N THR A 283 -16.05 -20.63 -8.74
CA THR A 283 -15.79 -22.02 -8.31
C THR A 283 -16.26 -22.34 -6.89
N THR A 284 -17.11 -21.50 -6.30
CA THR A 284 -17.66 -21.70 -4.93
C THR A 284 -18.32 -23.07 -4.69
N HIS A 285 -18.83 -23.73 -5.72
CA HIS A 285 -19.47 -25.05 -5.64
C HIS A 285 -18.49 -26.23 -5.68
N ILE A 286 -17.20 -25.98 -5.85
CA ILE A 286 -16.16 -27.00 -5.99
C ILE A 286 -15.58 -27.32 -4.62
N GLY A 287 -16.01 -28.43 -4.01
CA GLY A 287 -15.73 -28.73 -2.61
C GLY A 287 -14.26 -29.03 -2.27
N ASN A 288 -13.43 -29.36 -3.26
CA ASN A 288 -12.02 -29.71 -3.08
C ASN A 288 -11.03 -28.69 -3.66
N LEU A 289 -11.51 -27.51 -4.06
CA LEU A 289 -10.70 -26.39 -4.52
C LEU A 289 -10.65 -25.30 -3.44
N GLU A 290 -9.44 -24.95 -3.02
CA GLU A 290 -9.19 -23.89 -2.04
C GLU A 290 -8.45 -22.73 -2.71
N ILE A 291 -8.98 -21.52 -2.60
CA ILE A 291 -8.30 -20.29 -3.07
C ILE A 291 -7.53 -19.71 -1.89
N MET A 292 -6.22 -19.70 -2.00
CA MET A 292 -5.29 -19.36 -0.93
C MET A 292 -5.02 -17.85 -0.94
N GLU A 293 -5.21 -17.20 0.21
CA GLU A 293 -4.86 -15.79 0.41
C GLU A 293 -3.38 -15.66 0.78
N ASN A 294 -2.70 -14.64 0.24
CA ASN A 294 -1.31 -14.36 0.59
C ASN A 294 -1.24 -13.72 1.98
N THR A 295 -0.46 -14.30 2.89
CA THR A 295 -0.42 -13.87 4.29
C THR A 295 0.59 -12.77 4.59
N TYR A 296 1.63 -12.63 3.76
CA TYR A 296 2.75 -11.71 4.00
C TYR A 296 2.67 -10.45 3.13
N ASP A 297 2.47 -10.65 1.83
CA ASP A 297 2.39 -9.59 0.82
C ASP A 297 1.66 -10.12 -0.42
N ASP A 298 0.91 -9.26 -1.13
CA ASP A 298 0.16 -9.63 -2.34
C ASP A 298 1.06 -10.11 -3.50
N GLU A 299 2.38 -9.88 -3.42
CA GLU A 299 3.38 -10.31 -4.41
C GLU A 299 4.14 -11.58 -4.00
N MET A 300 3.79 -12.21 -2.86
CA MET A 300 4.51 -13.36 -2.31
C MET A 300 3.59 -14.51 -1.92
N ILE A 301 3.89 -15.70 -2.46
CA ILE A 301 3.28 -16.97 -2.06
C ILE A 301 4.17 -17.65 -1.04
N VAL A 302 3.55 -18.16 0.01
CA VAL A 302 4.17 -19.10 0.96
C VAL A 302 3.27 -20.33 1.05
N ALA A 303 3.69 -21.43 0.45
CA ALA A 303 2.95 -22.68 0.48
C ALA A 303 3.70 -23.74 1.27
N ASN A 304 2.94 -24.63 1.91
CA ASN A 304 3.46 -25.89 2.45
C ASN A 304 3.03 -27.00 1.49
N VAL A 305 4.00 -27.68 0.89
CA VAL A 305 3.83 -28.76 -0.08
C VAL A 305 4.58 -29.99 0.42
N CYS A 306 3.84 -31.00 0.86
CA CYS A 306 4.36 -32.22 1.48
C CYS A 306 5.36 -31.95 2.62
N ASN A 307 5.06 -31.00 3.51
CA ASN A 307 5.92 -30.51 4.60
C ASN A 307 7.16 -29.71 4.17
N ASN A 308 7.24 -29.32 2.89
CA ASN A 308 8.28 -28.44 2.38
C ASN A 308 7.72 -27.03 2.15
N HIS A 309 8.46 -26.01 2.55
CA HIS A 309 8.10 -24.64 2.21
C HIS A 309 8.49 -24.34 0.76
N VAL A 310 7.51 -23.89 -0.03
CA VAL A 310 7.70 -23.38 -1.39
C VAL A 310 7.32 -21.91 -1.40
N LEU A 311 8.27 -21.05 -1.78
CA LEU A 311 8.03 -19.61 -1.90
C LEU A 311 7.82 -19.26 -3.36
N GLY A 312 6.84 -18.41 -3.66
CA GLY A 312 6.59 -17.92 -5.01
C GLY A 312 6.63 -16.40 -5.07
N SER A 313 7.22 -15.86 -6.13
CA SER A 313 7.07 -14.44 -6.48
C SER A 313 7.01 -14.28 -8.00
N HIS A 314 6.55 -13.13 -8.49
CA HIS A 314 6.61 -12.87 -9.93
C HIS A 314 8.07 -12.74 -10.40
N GLY A 315 8.90 -12.04 -9.62
CA GLY A 315 10.35 -11.93 -9.87
C GLY A 315 10.85 -10.57 -10.37
N HIS A 316 9.96 -9.61 -10.61
CA HIS A 316 10.35 -8.27 -11.08
C HIS A 316 11.11 -7.42 -10.03
N LYS A 317 11.07 -7.80 -8.75
CA LYS A 317 11.82 -7.20 -7.62
C LYS A 317 13.00 -8.07 -7.16
N ASP A 318 13.13 -9.28 -7.71
CA ASP A 318 14.04 -10.30 -7.20
C ASP A 318 15.09 -10.65 -8.25
N LYS A 319 16.37 -10.64 -7.87
CA LYS A 319 17.45 -11.08 -8.75
C LYS A 319 17.70 -12.57 -8.56
N LEU A 320 17.79 -13.33 -9.66
CA LEU A 320 18.00 -14.79 -9.65
C LEU A 320 19.15 -15.28 -8.75
N ASN A 321 20.27 -14.57 -8.73
CA ASN A 321 21.45 -14.98 -7.96
C ASN A 321 21.41 -14.57 -6.48
N GLU A 322 20.45 -13.73 -6.09
CA GLU A 322 20.34 -13.19 -4.72
C GLU A 322 19.09 -13.73 -4.00
N VAL A 323 18.05 -14.14 -4.74
CA VAL A 323 16.72 -14.49 -4.20
C VAL A 323 16.76 -15.59 -3.13
N ALA A 324 17.63 -16.60 -3.30
CA ALA A 324 17.84 -17.67 -2.32
C ALA A 324 18.41 -17.19 -0.98
N HIS A 325 18.95 -15.98 -0.94
CA HIS A 325 19.46 -15.35 0.28
C HIS A 325 18.52 -14.27 0.80
N THR A 326 17.93 -13.46 -0.09
CA THR A 326 17.13 -12.29 0.32
C THR A 326 15.74 -12.69 0.79
N LEU A 327 15.02 -13.52 0.03
CA LEU A 327 13.63 -13.85 0.29
C LEU A 327 13.47 -14.73 1.56
N PRO A 328 14.27 -15.79 1.77
CA PRO A 328 14.25 -16.55 3.01
C PRO A 328 14.54 -15.71 4.26
N VAL A 329 15.52 -14.79 4.18
CA VAL A 329 15.89 -13.92 5.30
C VAL A 329 14.81 -12.88 5.60
N MET A 330 14.12 -12.38 4.57
CA MET A 330 13.00 -11.46 4.73
C MET A 330 11.82 -12.15 5.44
N LEU A 331 11.43 -13.34 4.97
CA LEU A 331 10.27 -14.07 5.50
C LEU A 331 10.58 -14.86 6.78
N LYS A 332 11.86 -15.03 7.14
CA LYS A 332 12.32 -15.90 8.24
C LYS A 332 11.87 -17.35 8.06
N ILE A 333 11.81 -17.81 6.80
CA ILE A 333 11.43 -19.16 6.40
C ILE A 333 12.56 -19.71 5.54
N ILE A 334 13.02 -20.93 5.82
CA ILE A 334 13.98 -21.63 4.96
C ILE A 334 13.17 -22.54 4.03
N PRO A 335 13.06 -22.21 2.74
CA PRO A 335 12.29 -23.03 1.80
C PRO A 335 13.12 -24.15 1.21
N ALA A 336 12.43 -25.18 0.71
CA ALA A 336 13.04 -26.15 -0.19
C ALA A 336 13.17 -25.59 -1.60
N THR A 337 12.16 -24.83 -2.05
CA THR A 337 12.11 -24.28 -3.41
C THR A 337 11.62 -22.83 -3.42
N ILE A 338 12.19 -22.01 -4.31
CA ILE A 338 11.70 -20.69 -4.69
C ILE A 338 11.30 -20.74 -6.16
N VAL A 339 10.06 -20.38 -6.47
CA VAL A 339 9.51 -20.38 -7.83
C VAL A 339 9.25 -18.95 -8.32
N MET A 340 9.62 -18.66 -9.57
CA MET A 340 9.55 -17.31 -10.14
C MET A 340 9.03 -17.31 -11.59
N GLY A 341 8.37 -16.23 -12.01
CA GLY A 341 8.00 -15.94 -13.41
C GLY A 341 8.94 -14.91 -14.03
N HIS A 342 8.39 -13.98 -14.83
CA HIS A 342 8.99 -12.73 -15.31
C HIS A 342 10.15 -12.86 -16.32
N TYR A 343 11.08 -13.78 -16.09
CA TYR A 343 12.27 -13.94 -16.92
C TYR A 343 11.96 -14.64 -18.26
N HIS A 344 10.78 -15.24 -18.43
CA HIS A 344 10.31 -15.90 -19.67
C HIS A 344 11.23 -17.03 -20.18
N HIS A 345 12.14 -17.53 -19.36
CA HIS A 345 13.12 -18.54 -19.71
C HIS A 345 13.15 -19.66 -18.67
N ASN A 346 13.42 -20.87 -19.14
CA ASN A 346 13.64 -22.01 -18.27
C ASN A 346 14.96 -21.85 -17.51
N PHE A 347 14.88 -21.80 -16.19
CA PHE A 347 16.05 -21.83 -15.31
C PHE A 347 15.76 -22.66 -14.07
N GLU A 348 16.74 -23.46 -13.64
CA GLU A 348 16.74 -24.23 -12.39
C GLU A 348 18.17 -24.22 -11.87
N LYS A 349 18.35 -23.84 -10.61
CA LYS A 349 19.66 -23.86 -9.95
C LYS A 349 19.50 -23.98 -8.45
N GLU A 350 20.27 -24.86 -7.85
CA GLU A 350 20.38 -24.98 -6.41
C GLU A 350 21.35 -23.91 -5.84
N PHE A 351 20.95 -23.30 -4.74
CA PHE A 351 21.75 -22.38 -3.95
C PHE A 351 21.74 -22.85 -2.48
N ASN A 352 22.82 -23.52 -2.07
CA ASN A 352 23.00 -24.02 -0.70
C ASN A 352 21.79 -24.85 -0.20
N GLY A 353 21.32 -25.81 -1.01
CA GLY A 353 20.17 -26.65 -0.68
C GLY A 353 18.79 -26.01 -0.90
N ILE A 354 18.72 -24.81 -1.50
CA ILE A 354 17.46 -24.18 -1.93
C ILE A 354 17.39 -24.20 -3.46
N ASP A 355 16.37 -24.85 -4.02
CA ASP A 355 16.15 -24.87 -5.46
C ASP A 355 15.47 -23.58 -5.92
N VAL A 356 16.10 -22.84 -6.84
CA VAL A 356 15.48 -21.68 -7.49
C VAL A 356 15.03 -22.10 -8.89
N VAL A 357 13.72 -22.07 -9.11
CA VAL A 357 13.07 -22.52 -10.35
C VAL A 357 12.35 -21.34 -11.00
N VAL A 358 12.71 -21.05 -12.24
CA VAL A 358 12.01 -20.05 -13.06
C VAL A 358 11.09 -20.76 -14.05
N ASN A 359 9.83 -20.38 -14.01
CA ASN A 359 8.82 -20.80 -14.97
C ASN A 359 9.05 -20.11 -16.32
N SER A 360 8.87 -20.86 -17.40
CA SER A 360 8.97 -20.28 -18.75
C SER A 360 7.67 -19.54 -19.10
N THR A 361 7.71 -18.73 -20.16
CA THR A 361 6.49 -18.05 -20.65
C THR A 361 5.58 -19.01 -21.40
N LEU A 362 4.26 -18.76 -21.33
CA LEU A 362 3.28 -19.44 -22.18
C LEU A 362 3.12 -18.76 -23.55
N SER A 363 3.26 -17.44 -23.64
CA SER A 363 3.09 -16.72 -24.91
C SER A 363 4.24 -16.96 -25.88
N GLY A 364 5.47 -17.08 -25.38
CA GLY A 364 6.66 -17.34 -26.19
C GLY A 364 7.39 -16.05 -26.59
N VAL A 365 8.06 -16.09 -27.75
CA VAL A 365 8.87 -14.97 -28.25
C VAL A 365 7.99 -13.97 -28.99
N ASP A 366 7.84 -12.77 -28.44
CA ASP A 366 7.22 -11.63 -29.11
C ASP A 366 8.26 -10.77 -29.86
N GLU A 367 7.80 -9.68 -30.48
CA GLU A 367 8.63 -8.76 -31.24
C GLU A 367 9.65 -8.03 -30.35
N HIS A 368 9.29 -7.72 -29.10
CA HIS A 368 10.21 -7.08 -28.17
C HIS A 368 11.37 -8.02 -27.80
N ALA A 369 11.04 -9.26 -27.41
CA ALA A 369 11.99 -10.31 -27.08
C ALA A 369 12.91 -10.62 -28.27
N ARG A 370 12.36 -10.67 -29.49
CA ARG A 370 13.13 -10.74 -30.74
C ARG A 370 14.14 -9.60 -30.86
N ASP A 371 13.69 -8.36 -30.67
CA ASP A 371 14.53 -7.17 -30.89
C ASP A 371 15.69 -7.11 -29.88
N ILE A 372 15.48 -7.58 -28.65
CA ILE A 372 16.56 -7.73 -27.64
C ILE A 372 17.32 -9.06 -27.72
N ARG A 373 17.04 -9.89 -28.75
CA ARG A 373 17.67 -11.20 -29.00
C ARG A 373 17.54 -12.19 -27.83
N ARG A 374 16.39 -12.21 -27.17
CA ARG A 374 16.03 -13.16 -26.11
C ARG A 374 14.98 -14.12 -26.67
N THR A 375 15.32 -15.40 -26.76
CA THR A 375 14.42 -16.42 -27.29
C THR A 375 14.21 -17.56 -26.31
N SER A 376 12.98 -18.04 -26.18
CA SER A 376 12.62 -19.17 -25.34
C SER A 376 11.61 -20.06 -26.04
N LYS A 377 11.55 -21.34 -25.63
CA LYS A 377 10.46 -22.22 -26.04
C LYS A 377 9.28 -21.99 -25.10
N PRO A 378 8.05 -21.79 -25.62
CA PRO A 378 6.85 -21.75 -24.81
C PRO A 378 6.77 -23.00 -23.93
N ALA A 379 6.67 -22.81 -22.62
CA ALA A 379 6.62 -23.90 -21.67
C ALA A 379 6.08 -23.43 -20.32
N GLN A 380 5.60 -24.37 -19.52
CA GLN A 380 5.25 -24.19 -18.12
C GLN A 380 5.78 -25.39 -17.31
N LYS A 381 5.84 -25.28 -16.00
CA LYS A 381 6.45 -26.32 -15.14
C LYS A 381 5.46 -26.93 -14.17
N MET A 382 5.62 -28.23 -13.95
CA MET A 382 5.02 -28.94 -12.83
C MET A 382 6.15 -29.58 -12.00
N LEU A 383 6.22 -29.23 -10.72
CA LEU A 383 7.19 -29.74 -9.77
C LEU A 383 6.53 -30.79 -8.91
N VAL A 384 7.20 -31.90 -8.64
CA VAL A 384 6.67 -32.98 -7.80
C VAL A 384 7.47 -33.05 -6.51
N TYR A 385 6.75 -33.18 -5.40
CA TYR A 385 7.29 -33.21 -4.05
C TYR A 385 6.87 -34.49 -3.33
N ASP A 386 7.79 -34.95 -2.48
CA ASP A 386 7.50 -35.88 -1.40
C ASP A 386 8.09 -35.34 -0.09
N GLN A 387 8.12 -36.18 0.95
CA GLN A 387 8.62 -35.81 2.27
C GLN A 387 10.11 -35.45 2.30
N THR A 388 10.87 -35.79 1.25
CA THR A 388 12.30 -35.50 1.13
C THR A 388 12.58 -34.17 0.43
N GLY A 389 11.59 -33.60 -0.26
CA GLY A 389 11.72 -32.36 -1.01
C GLY A 389 11.21 -32.49 -2.44
N GLN A 390 11.74 -31.65 -3.34
CA GLN A 390 11.46 -31.70 -4.76
C GLN A 390 12.17 -32.90 -5.40
N ILE A 391 11.42 -33.80 -6.01
CA ILE A 391 11.98 -35.03 -6.62
C ILE A 391 11.98 -35.00 -8.15
N CYS A 392 11.18 -34.13 -8.77
CA CYS A 392 11.08 -34.06 -10.22
C CYS A 392 10.56 -32.70 -10.68
N THR A 393 11.07 -32.22 -11.82
CA THR A 393 10.47 -31.12 -12.58
C THR A 393 10.06 -31.60 -13.96
N TYR A 394 8.77 -31.50 -14.27
CA TYR A 394 8.23 -31.65 -15.61
C TYR A 394 8.21 -30.29 -16.30
N LYS A 395 9.04 -30.12 -17.33
CA LYS A 395 8.93 -29.00 -18.26
C LYS A 395 7.93 -29.35 -19.36
N ILE A 396 6.76 -28.76 -19.31
CA ILE A 396 5.67 -28.98 -20.26
C ILE A 396 5.86 -28.01 -21.43
N LEU A 397 6.28 -28.51 -22.59
CA LEU A 397 6.39 -27.72 -23.81
C LEU A 397 5.01 -27.46 -24.41
N LEU A 398 4.81 -26.25 -24.95
CA LEU A 398 3.54 -25.73 -25.44
C LEU A 398 3.62 -25.25 -26.90
#